data_AF-A0A7S4A8V6-F1
#
_entry.id   AF-A0A7S4A8V6-F1
#
_cell.length_a   1.000
_cell.length_b   1.000
_cell.length_c   1.000
_cell.angle_alpha   90.00
_cell.angle_beta   90.00
_cell.angle_gamma   90.00
#
_symmetry.space_group_name_H-M   'P 1'
#
loop_
_entity.id
_entity.type
_entity.pdbx_description
1 polymer ?
#
loop_
_entity_poly.entity_id
_entity_poly.type
_entity_poly.pdbx_seq_one_letter_code
_entity_poly.pdbx_strand_id
1 'polypeptide(L)'
;MRSLVVLGAGAAAAVPNHVVLVGGNLTLDGRSVSLARYDPERRSWAAAYTSKLYADAADARAAGVIRAVAANGSREVFLGGRFDATSADAQALYCGVGRLVDRGPNDGARLERVGDGAWCARAFAAQPTTIRALAVRGALLYAGGRFASEVWDGSRFAPVRHVARFDSNRNAWLPLRGGRLGSADDASVNALAFCDDQLLILGRFGTLAGKALASPNVAVYEPDAGLAPDAAGGFVFASGAPAAVDAVAVDQAAGVAYVAGRYDAIVPGGLPCAGVAAKPFREAGHAWRCVADPAFAFEPGSVELLHAGARLFAAGAAAINSSWAAQSPRRVAVAVFAAPPSRRRLR
;
A
#
# COMPACT_ATOMS: atom_id res chain seq x y z
N MET A 1 28.53 -10.29 6.24
CA MET A 1 27.22 -9.61 6.32
C MET A 1 26.76 -9.36 4.90
N ARG A 2 25.60 -9.90 4.49
CA ARG A 2 25.07 -9.68 3.13
C ARG A 2 24.45 -8.29 3.03
N SER A 3 24.67 -7.59 1.93
CA SER A 3 24.16 -6.23 1.73
C SER A 3 22.93 -6.24 0.81
N LEU A 4 21.85 -5.62 1.28
CA LEU A 4 20.68 -5.33 0.47
C LEU A 4 20.73 -3.86 0.04
N VAL A 5 20.55 -3.61 -1.26
CA VAL A 5 20.37 -2.26 -1.80
C VAL A 5 19.00 -2.15 -2.44
N VAL A 6 18.26 -1.11 -2.05
CA VAL A 6 16.96 -0.76 -2.63
C VAL A 6 17.19 0.30 -3.70
N LEU A 7 16.85 0.00 -4.96
CA LEU A 7 17.14 0.87 -6.11
C LEU A 7 15.95 1.76 -6.53
N GLY A 8 14.80 1.65 -5.85
CA GLY A 8 13.60 2.44 -6.12
C GLY A 8 12.49 2.15 -5.12
N ALA A 9 11.27 2.66 -5.35
CA ALA A 9 10.13 2.40 -4.46
C ALA A 9 9.98 0.90 -4.15
N GLY A 10 9.83 0.57 -2.88
CA GLY A 10 9.70 -0.79 -2.40
C GLY A 10 8.66 -0.84 -1.30
N ALA A 11 8.03 -2.00 -1.12
CA ALA A 11 7.11 -2.23 -0.03
C ALA A 11 7.75 -3.12 1.01
N ALA A 12 7.42 -2.88 2.28
CA ALA A 12 7.87 -3.71 3.37
C ALA A 12 6.67 -4.23 4.18
N ALA A 13 6.76 -5.47 4.64
CA ALA A 13 5.84 -6.02 5.61
C ALA A 13 6.61 -6.80 6.67
N ALA A 14 6.26 -6.58 7.93
CA ALA A 14 6.59 -7.54 8.98
C ALA A 14 5.73 -8.78 8.77
N VAL A 15 6.37 -9.93 8.62
CA VAL A 15 5.71 -11.22 8.48
C VAL A 15 6.01 -12.07 9.73
N PRO A 16 5.28 -13.16 9.95
CA PRO A 16 5.44 -14.06 11.08
C PRO A 16 6.89 -14.52 11.27
N ASN A 17 7.24 -14.88 12.50
CA ASN A 17 8.59 -15.22 12.95
C ASN A 17 9.57 -14.03 12.91
N HIS A 18 9.07 -12.80 13.04
CA HIS A 18 9.85 -11.55 13.07
C HIS A 18 10.66 -11.27 11.79
N VAL A 19 10.32 -11.94 10.69
CA VAL A 19 10.98 -11.70 9.40
C VAL A 19 10.40 -10.43 8.78
N VAL A 20 11.25 -9.60 8.16
CA VAL A 20 10.80 -8.47 7.34
C VAL A 20 10.94 -8.85 5.87
N LEU A 21 9.84 -8.82 5.13
CA LEU A 21 9.87 -8.93 3.68
C LEU A 21 9.97 -7.54 3.06
N VAL A 22 10.85 -7.40 2.08
CA VAL A 22 10.99 -6.19 1.27
C VAL A 22 10.85 -6.58 -0.19
N GLY A 23 9.86 -6.01 -0.87
CA GLY A 23 9.64 -6.16 -2.30
C GLY A 23 10.02 -4.90 -3.06
N GLY A 24 10.52 -5.04 -4.29
CA GLY A 24 10.86 -3.89 -5.12
C GLY A 24 11.88 -4.22 -6.21
N ASN A 25 12.62 -3.18 -6.63
CA ASN A 25 13.82 -3.36 -7.44
C ASN A 25 15.03 -3.37 -6.50
N LEU A 26 15.53 -4.57 -6.20
CA LEU A 26 16.53 -4.78 -5.15
C LEU A 26 17.76 -5.45 -5.74
N THR A 27 18.92 -5.20 -5.12
CA THR A 27 20.09 -6.06 -5.29
C THR A 27 20.51 -6.64 -3.94
N LEU A 28 20.75 -7.94 -3.92
CA LEU A 28 21.32 -8.66 -2.78
C LEU A 28 22.69 -9.20 -3.20
N ASP A 29 23.75 -8.69 -2.57
CA ASP A 29 25.14 -9.00 -2.93
C ASP A 29 25.41 -8.81 -4.45
N GLY A 30 24.88 -7.72 -5.02
CA GLY A 30 25.01 -7.37 -6.44
C GLY A 30 24.11 -8.13 -7.40
N ARG A 31 23.30 -9.09 -6.93
CA ARG A 31 22.34 -9.84 -7.75
C ARG A 31 20.95 -9.25 -7.64
N SER A 32 20.28 -9.03 -8.78
CA SER A 32 18.90 -8.55 -8.81
C SER A 32 17.94 -9.56 -8.16
N VAL A 33 17.13 -9.08 -7.23
CA VAL A 33 16.06 -9.86 -6.58
C VAL A 33 14.80 -9.00 -6.51
N SER A 34 13.63 -9.62 -6.63
CA SER A 34 12.34 -8.90 -6.53
C SER A 34 11.77 -8.90 -5.11
N LEU A 35 12.17 -9.87 -4.29
CA LEU A 35 11.76 -9.99 -2.89
C LEU A 35 12.93 -10.49 -2.03
N ALA A 36 13.22 -9.75 -0.96
CA ALA A 36 14.21 -10.11 0.04
C ALA A 36 13.54 -10.31 1.41
N ARG A 37 14.15 -11.16 2.24
CA ARG A 37 13.78 -11.36 3.64
C ARG A 37 14.93 -11.00 4.57
N TYR A 38 14.63 -10.29 5.64
CA TYR A 38 15.55 -10.03 6.74
C TYR A 38 15.23 -10.94 7.92
N ASP A 39 16.23 -11.70 8.35
CA ASP A 39 16.20 -12.47 9.58
C ASP A 39 16.83 -11.63 10.71
N PRO A 40 16.05 -11.19 11.72
CA PRO A 40 16.57 -10.34 12.79
C PRO A 40 17.48 -11.09 13.76
N GLU A 41 17.30 -12.40 13.94
CA GLU A 41 18.14 -13.21 14.84
C GLU A 41 19.53 -13.38 14.24
N ARG A 42 19.58 -13.70 12.94
CA ARG A 42 20.83 -13.87 12.20
C ARG A 42 21.41 -12.56 11.67
N ARG A 43 20.64 -11.46 11.78
CA ARG A 43 20.97 -10.13 11.23
C ARG A 43 21.43 -10.21 9.79
N SER A 44 20.67 -10.94 8.97
CA SER A 44 21.09 -11.30 7.61
C SER A 44 19.97 -11.22 6.60
N TRP A 45 20.33 -10.91 5.37
CA TRP A 45 19.42 -10.86 4.23
C TRP A 45 19.52 -12.12 3.38
N ALA A 46 18.37 -12.60 2.92
CA ALA A 46 18.28 -13.68 1.93
C ALA A 46 17.23 -13.31 0.86
N ALA A 47 17.38 -13.88 -0.34
CA ALA A 47 16.31 -13.81 -1.32
C ALA A 47 15.10 -14.62 -0.80
N ALA A 48 13.91 -14.02 -0.87
CA ALA A 48 12.66 -14.68 -0.50
C ALA A 48 11.90 -15.18 -1.75
N TYR A 49 12.20 -14.60 -2.91
CA TYR A 49 11.72 -15.04 -4.20
C TYR A 49 12.78 -14.71 -5.25
N THR A 50 13.20 -15.71 -6.02
CA THR A 50 14.33 -15.61 -6.96
C THR A 50 13.91 -15.59 -8.42
N SER A 51 12.68 -16.02 -8.72
CA SER A 51 12.19 -16.01 -10.09
C SER A 51 11.94 -14.58 -10.58
N LYS A 52 12.17 -14.35 -11.87
CA LYS A 52 11.96 -13.04 -12.48
C LYS A 52 10.46 -12.74 -12.57
N LEU A 53 10.10 -11.48 -12.36
CA LEU A 53 8.77 -10.96 -12.66
C LEU A 53 8.84 -10.17 -13.97
N TYR A 54 7.77 -10.26 -14.75
CA TYR A 54 7.59 -9.53 -16.00
C TYR A 54 6.38 -8.63 -15.88
N ALA A 55 6.48 -7.40 -16.36
CA ALA A 55 5.42 -6.39 -16.33
C ALA A 55 4.46 -6.50 -17.52
N ASP A 56 4.92 -7.13 -18.59
CA ASP A 56 4.16 -7.48 -19.78
C ASP A 56 4.72 -8.82 -20.28
N ALA A 57 3.88 -9.85 -20.35
CA ALA A 57 4.28 -11.16 -20.84
C ALA A 57 4.82 -11.10 -22.29
N ALA A 58 4.34 -10.15 -23.10
CA ALA A 58 4.78 -9.96 -24.48
C ALA A 58 6.13 -9.20 -24.58
N ASP A 59 6.55 -8.47 -23.55
CA ASP A 59 7.84 -7.79 -23.50
C ASP A 59 8.76 -8.38 -22.42
N ALA A 60 9.58 -9.36 -22.83
CA ALA A 60 10.56 -10.01 -21.97
C ALA A 60 11.62 -9.05 -21.34
N ARG A 61 11.69 -7.80 -21.81
CA ARG A 61 12.57 -6.75 -21.26
C ARG A 61 11.89 -5.92 -20.18
N ALA A 62 10.56 -5.88 -20.12
CA ALA A 62 9.83 -5.14 -19.10
C ALA A 62 9.86 -5.89 -17.75
N ALA A 63 10.83 -5.54 -16.90
CA ALA A 63 10.93 -6.12 -15.56
C ALA A 63 9.73 -5.74 -14.70
N GLY A 64 9.09 -6.76 -14.12
CA GLY A 64 8.04 -6.60 -13.12
C GLY A 64 8.61 -6.10 -11.79
N VAL A 65 7.77 -5.41 -11.02
CA VAL A 65 8.16 -4.84 -9.73
C VAL A 65 7.08 -5.07 -8.68
N ILE A 66 7.51 -5.48 -7.50
CA ILE A 66 6.65 -5.59 -6.31
C ILE A 66 6.52 -4.20 -5.68
N ARG A 67 5.29 -3.79 -5.40
CA ARG A 67 4.93 -2.49 -4.80
C ARG A 67 4.07 -2.62 -3.55
N ALA A 68 3.60 -3.82 -3.21
CA ALA A 68 2.87 -4.09 -1.99
C ALA A 68 3.22 -5.49 -1.49
N VAL A 69 3.33 -5.64 -0.17
CA VAL A 69 3.43 -6.93 0.52
C VAL A 69 2.43 -6.92 1.65
N ALA A 70 1.57 -7.92 1.72
CA ALA A 70 0.59 -8.07 2.80
C ALA A 70 0.61 -9.52 3.31
N ALA A 71 0.52 -9.71 4.61
CA ALA A 71 0.55 -11.03 5.22
C ALA A 71 -0.62 -11.25 6.18
N ASN A 72 -1.20 -12.44 6.12
CA ASN A 72 -2.31 -12.86 6.99
C ASN A 72 -1.79 -13.81 8.07
N GLY A 73 -1.11 -13.27 9.08
CA GLY A 73 -0.42 -14.08 10.09
C GLY A 73 0.50 -15.13 9.43
N SER A 74 0.67 -16.30 10.07
CA SER A 74 1.60 -17.39 9.69
C SER A 74 1.35 -18.10 8.36
N ARG A 75 0.23 -17.80 7.67
CA ARG A 75 -0.29 -18.70 6.64
C ARG A 75 -0.12 -18.22 5.21
N GLU A 76 -0.18 -16.91 4.97
CA GLU A 76 -0.29 -16.40 3.60
C GLU A 76 0.41 -15.05 3.44
N VAL A 77 1.24 -14.94 2.41
CA VAL A 77 1.84 -13.69 1.96
C VAL A 77 1.32 -13.39 0.56
N PHE A 78 0.82 -12.18 0.36
CA PHE A 78 0.36 -11.66 -0.90
C PHE A 78 1.28 -10.55 -1.37
N LEU A 79 1.60 -10.57 -2.65
CA LEU A 79 2.45 -9.61 -3.33
C LEU A 79 1.59 -8.84 -4.32
N GLY A 80 1.70 -7.52 -4.29
CA GLY A 80 1.05 -6.62 -5.23
C GLY A 80 2.11 -5.84 -6.00
N GLY A 81 1.85 -5.49 -7.25
CA GLY A 81 2.81 -4.73 -8.03
C GLY A 81 2.40 -4.45 -9.47
N ARG A 82 3.41 -4.15 -10.28
CA ARG A 82 3.32 -4.16 -11.74
C ARG A 82 4.03 -5.41 -12.23
N PHE A 83 3.29 -6.50 -12.34
CA PHE A 83 3.74 -7.75 -12.96
C PHE A 83 2.54 -8.54 -13.45
N ASP A 84 2.67 -9.24 -14.56
CA ASP A 84 1.63 -10.09 -15.12
C ASP A 84 2.12 -11.52 -15.36
N ALA A 85 3.42 -11.79 -15.35
CA ALA A 85 3.98 -13.11 -15.57
C ALA A 85 5.23 -13.39 -14.74
N THR A 86 5.52 -14.67 -14.53
CA THR A 86 6.73 -15.18 -13.88
C THR A 86 7.74 -15.80 -14.85
N SER A 87 7.38 -15.87 -16.14
CA SER A 87 8.24 -16.27 -17.25
C SER A 87 7.72 -15.61 -18.53
N ALA A 88 8.59 -15.40 -19.52
CA ALA A 88 8.19 -14.84 -20.81
C ALA A 88 7.15 -15.72 -21.54
N ASP A 89 7.20 -17.04 -21.33
CA ASP A 89 6.28 -17.98 -21.96
C ASP A 89 5.01 -18.25 -21.14
N ALA A 90 4.79 -17.53 -20.03
CA ALA A 90 3.64 -17.78 -19.17
C ALA A 90 2.34 -17.32 -19.85
N GLN A 91 1.39 -18.25 -20.00
CA GLN A 91 0.02 -17.93 -20.42
C GLN A 91 -0.85 -17.41 -19.26
N ALA A 92 -0.43 -17.62 -18.01
CA ALA A 92 -1.17 -17.22 -16.83
C ALA A 92 -0.84 -15.78 -16.43
N LEU A 93 -1.82 -14.88 -16.52
CA LEU A 93 -1.69 -13.50 -16.11
C LEU A 93 -1.95 -13.34 -14.60
N TYR A 94 -0.95 -12.88 -13.84
CA TYR A 94 -1.06 -12.55 -12.41
C TYR A 94 -1.81 -11.23 -12.18
N CYS A 95 -1.84 -10.35 -13.19
CA CYS A 95 -2.53 -9.07 -13.12
C CYS A 95 -2.16 -8.22 -11.89
N GLY A 96 -0.89 -8.23 -11.53
CA GLY A 96 -0.33 -7.45 -10.43
C GLY A 96 -0.56 -8.01 -9.05
N VAL A 97 -1.20 -9.18 -8.87
CA VAL A 97 -1.37 -9.82 -7.55
C VAL A 97 -1.00 -11.29 -7.59
N GLY A 98 -0.18 -11.72 -6.63
CA GLY A 98 0.17 -13.13 -6.46
C GLY A 98 0.25 -13.52 -4.99
N ARG A 99 -0.03 -14.79 -4.71
CA ARG A 99 0.18 -15.41 -3.40
C ARG A 99 1.52 -16.11 -3.37
N LEU A 100 2.38 -15.76 -2.43
CA LEU A 100 3.64 -16.44 -2.21
C LEU A 100 3.40 -17.72 -1.40
N VAL A 101 3.81 -18.84 -1.95
CA VAL A 101 3.74 -20.16 -1.33
C VAL A 101 5.15 -20.69 -1.17
N ASP A 102 5.58 -20.93 0.07
CA ASP A 102 6.83 -21.64 0.37
C ASP A 102 6.55 -23.14 0.32
N ARG A 103 7.19 -23.85 -0.62
CA ARG A 103 7.06 -25.31 -0.78
C ARG A 103 8.19 -26.07 -0.07
N GLY A 104 8.97 -25.38 0.75
CA GLY A 104 10.05 -25.97 1.54
C GLY A 104 11.41 -25.91 0.83
N PRO A 105 12.43 -26.54 1.43
CA PRO A 105 13.83 -26.32 1.05
C PRO A 105 14.19 -26.80 -0.35
N ASN A 106 13.46 -27.77 -0.90
CA ASN A 106 13.76 -28.38 -2.19
C ASN A 106 13.05 -27.67 -3.36
N ASP A 107 11.84 -27.18 -3.13
CA ASP A 107 10.98 -26.58 -4.16
C ASP A 107 11.00 -25.03 -4.13
N GLY A 108 11.46 -24.46 -3.03
CA GLY A 108 11.55 -23.01 -2.83
C GLY A 108 10.19 -22.30 -2.80
N ALA A 109 10.25 -20.98 -2.89
CA ALA A 109 9.06 -20.14 -2.92
C ALA A 109 8.54 -19.95 -4.34
N ARG A 110 7.22 -20.12 -4.53
CA ARG A 110 6.52 -19.90 -5.80
C ARG A 110 5.46 -18.83 -5.65
N LEU A 111 5.21 -18.10 -6.72
CA LEU A 111 4.05 -17.23 -6.83
C LEU A 111 2.88 -17.99 -7.48
N GLU A 112 1.72 -17.95 -6.85
CA GLU A 112 0.46 -18.48 -7.37
C GLU A 112 -0.48 -17.31 -7.70
N ARG A 113 -1.27 -17.44 -8.78
CA ARG A 113 -2.22 -16.41 -9.19
C ARG A 113 -3.35 -16.29 -8.17
N VAL A 114 -3.81 -15.05 -7.93
CA VAL A 114 -5.01 -14.78 -7.12
C VAL A 114 -6.16 -14.38 -8.03
N GLY A 115 -7.21 -15.21 -8.09
CA GLY A 115 -8.35 -15.02 -8.97
C GLY A 115 -8.15 -15.56 -10.38
N ASP A 116 -9.14 -15.27 -11.22
CA ASP A 116 -9.22 -15.68 -12.63
C ASP A 116 -8.35 -14.84 -13.58
N GLY A 117 -7.82 -13.70 -13.13
CA GLY A 117 -7.03 -12.78 -13.95
C GLY A 117 -7.87 -11.86 -14.84
N ALA A 118 -9.19 -11.80 -14.66
CA ALA A 118 -10.08 -11.05 -15.56
C ALA A 118 -9.76 -9.55 -15.61
N TRP A 119 -9.31 -8.96 -14.50
CA TRP A 119 -9.15 -7.51 -14.42
C TRP A 119 -7.90 -6.93 -15.11
N CYS A 120 -6.97 -7.73 -15.63
CA CYS A 120 -5.93 -7.21 -16.55
C CYS A 120 -6.20 -7.56 -18.02
N ALA A 121 -7.04 -8.55 -18.30
CA ALA A 121 -7.42 -8.93 -19.66
C ALA A 121 -8.35 -7.89 -20.34
N ARG A 122 -9.05 -7.07 -19.56
CA ARG A 122 -10.06 -6.10 -20.04
C ARG A 122 -9.84 -4.68 -19.52
N ALA A 123 -8.57 -4.27 -19.39
CA ALA A 123 -8.24 -2.92 -18.94
C ALA A 123 -8.84 -1.86 -19.89
N PHE A 124 -9.52 -0.86 -19.32
CA PHE A 124 -10.18 0.21 -20.08
C PHE A 124 -9.19 1.23 -20.71
N ALA A 125 -7.93 1.21 -20.30
CA ALA A 125 -6.94 2.21 -20.67
C ALA A 125 -5.65 1.57 -21.17
N ALA A 126 -4.93 2.28 -22.04
CA ALA A 126 -3.58 1.95 -22.49
C ALA A 126 -2.52 2.01 -21.36
N GLN A 127 -2.92 2.28 -20.11
CA GLN A 127 -1.99 2.35 -18.99
C GLN A 127 -1.86 1.00 -18.29
N PRO A 128 -0.63 0.56 -17.99
CA PRO A 128 -0.37 -0.71 -17.34
C PRO A 128 -0.91 -0.72 -15.91
N THR A 129 -1.66 -1.78 -15.58
CA THR A 129 -2.16 -2.04 -14.23
C THR A 129 -1.00 -2.06 -13.23
N THR A 130 -1.11 -1.25 -12.18
CA THR A 130 -0.15 -1.23 -11.08
C THR A 130 -0.88 -1.32 -9.75
N ILE A 131 -0.74 -2.45 -9.07
CA ILE A 131 -1.21 -2.62 -7.70
C ILE A 131 -0.18 -1.99 -6.77
N ARG A 132 -0.62 -1.08 -5.90
CA ARG A 132 0.22 -0.31 -4.98
C ARG A 132 -0.05 -0.64 -3.52
N ALA A 133 -1.23 -1.16 -3.22
CA ALA A 133 -1.63 -1.50 -1.87
C ALA A 133 -2.32 -2.86 -1.84
N LEU A 134 -2.07 -3.59 -0.76
CA LEU A 134 -2.82 -4.79 -0.40
C LEU A 134 -3.21 -4.67 1.07
N ALA A 135 -4.44 -5.06 1.41
CA ALA A 135 -4.85 -5.27 2.79
C ALA A 135 -5.45 -6.66 2.92
N VAL A 136 -5.00 -7.41 3.92
CA VAL A 136 -5.45 -8.79 4.17
C VAL A 136 -5.79 -8.97 5.65
N ARG A 137 -6.89 -9.67 5.92
CA ARG A 137 -7.34 -10.02 7.27
C ARG A 137 -8.25 -11.23 7.22
N GLY A 138 -7.83 -12.36 7.78
CA GLY A 138 -8.59 -13.60 7.66
C GLY A 138 -8.76 -13.96 6.18
N ALA A 139 -10.00 -14.23 5.74
CA ALA A 139 -10.27 -14.52 4.33
C ALA A 139 -10.42 -13.26 3.44
N LEU A 140 -10.40 -12.07 4.03
CA LEU A 140 -10.57 -10.82 3.30
C LEU A 140 -9.26 -10.40 2.66
N LEU A 141 -9.29 -10.13 1.35
CA LEU A 141 -8.18 -9.55 0.61
C LEU A 141 -8.68 -8.40 -0.25
N TYR A 142 -8.05 -7.25 -0.12
CA TYR A 142 -8.32 -6.05 -0.90
C TYR A 142 -7.05 -5.62 -1.62
N ALA A 143 -7.23 -5.08 -2.82
CA ALA A 143 -6.15 -4.56 -3.63
C ALA A 143 -6.48 -3.14 -4.09
N GLY A 144 -5.50 -2.26 -3.97
CA GLY A 144 -5.57 -0.86 -4.32
C GLY A 144 -4.45 -0.49 -5.29
N GLY A 145 -4.70 0.44 -6.21
CA GLY A 145 -3.67 0.86 -7.15
C GLY A 145 -4.15 1.83 -8.22
N ARG A 146 -3.38 1.86 -9.32
CA ARG A 146 -3.76 2.50 -10.57
C ARG A 146 -4.18 1.40 -11.54
N PHE A 147 -5.49 1.22 -11.65
CA PHE A 147 -6.09 0.30 -12.61
C PHE A 147 -7.55 0.68 -12.86
N ALA A 148 -8.03 0.39 -14.06
CA ALA A 148 -9.42 0.50 -14.43
C ALA A 148 -9.75 -0.67 -15.36
N SER A 149 -10.70 -1.51 -14.96
CA SER A 149 -11.05 -2.72 -15.69
C SER A 149 -12.49 -3.13 -15.46
N GLU A 150 -12.91 -4.24 -16.08
CA GLU A 150 -14.18 -4.91 -15.82
C GLU A 150 -13.95 -6.33 -15.34
N VAL A 151 -14.78 -6.75 -14.40
CA VAL A 151 -14.80 -8.13 -13.89
C VAL A 151 -16.21 -8.69 -14.05
N TRP A 152 -16.32 -9.99 -14.24
CA TRP A 152 -17.61 -10.66 -14.21
C TRP A 152 -18.05 -10.86 -12.76
N ASP A 153 -19.19 -10.27 -12.37
CA ASP A 153 -19.70 -10.39 -10.99
C ASP A 153 -20.59 -11.61 -10.75
N GLY A 154 -20.78 -12.44 -11.78
CA GLY A 154 -21.74 -13.56 -11.83
C GLY A 154 -22.96 -13.26 -12.70
N SER A 155 -23.25 -11.98 -12.99
CA SER A 155 -24.44 -11.55 -13.72
C SER A 155 -24.15 -10.59 -14.88
N ARG A 156 -23.16 -9.72 -14.72
CA ARG A 156 -22.73 -8.74 -15.72
C ARG A 156 -21.25 -8.41 -15.56
N PHE A 157 -20.71 -7.75 -16.58
CA PHE A 157 -19.42 -7.08 -16.43
C PHE A 157 -19.62 -5.81 -15.59
N ALA A 158 -18.94 -5.79 -14.45
CA ALA A 158 -18.97 -4.69 -13.51
C ALA A 158 -17.61 -3.98 -13.53
N PRO A 159 -17.58 -2.64 -13.68
CA PRO A 159 -16.33 -1.90 -13.68
C PRO A 159 -15.71 -1.85 -12.28
N VAL A 160 -14.42 -2.13 -12.23
CA VAL A 160 -13.57 -2.07 -11.04
C VAL A 160 -12.48 -1.04 -11.30
N ARG A 161 -12.39 -0.02 -10.45
CA ARG A 161 -11.43 1.08 -10.60
C ARG A 161 -10.75 1.37 -9.28
N HIS A 162 -9.43 1.36 -9.30
CA HIS A 162 -8.51 1.72 -8.21
C HIS A 162 -8.58 0.89 -6.92
N VAL A 163 -9.70 0.27 -6.59
CA VAL A 163 -9.87 -0.63 -5.45
C VAL A 163 -10.79 -1.81 -5.78
N ALA A 164 -10.41 -2.99 -5.33
CA ALA A 164 -11.19 -4.21 -5.49
C ALA A 164 -11.08 -5.10 -4.25
N ARG A 165 -12.07 -5.98 -4.08
CA ARG A 165 -12.05 -7.06 -3.09
C ARG A 165 -11.95 -8.40 -3.80
N PHE A 166 -11.18 -9.32 -3.25
CA PHE A 166 -11.15 -10.69 -3.71
C PHE A 166 -12.28 -11.49 -3.05
N ASP A 167 -12.98 -12.30 -3.84
CA ASP A 167 -13.97 -13.26 -3.39
C ASP A 167 -13.41 -14.66 -3.64
N SER A 168 -12.97 -15.33 -2.57
CA SER A 168 -12.37 -16.65 -2.64
C SER A 168 -13.37 -17.75 -3.03
N ASN A 169 -14.66 -17.56 -2.77
CA ASN A 169 -15.69 -18.54 -3.15
C ASN A 169 -15.92 -18.54 -4.67
N ARG A 170 -15.83 -17.35 -5.28
CA ARG A 170 -15.96 -17.20 -6.74
C ARG A 170 -14.64 -17.23 -7.48
N ASN A 171 -13.53 -17.24 -6.74
CA ASN A 171 -12.18 -17.05 -7.27
C ASN A 171 -12.09 -15.83 -8.20
N ALA A 172 -12.69 -14.71 -7.80
CA ALA A 172 -12.86 -13.53 -8.64
C ALA A 172 -12.60 -12.23 -7.86
N TRP A 173 -12.09 -11.23 -8.57
CA TRP A 173 -12.03 -9.85 -8.06
C TRP A 173 -13.37 -9.17 -8.29
N LEU A 174 -13.87 -8.43 -7.30
CA LEU A 174 -15.16 -7.75 -7.34
C LEU A 174 -15.00 -6.26 -6.97
N PRO A 175 -15.85 -5.38 -7.52
CA PRO A 175 -15.90 -3.98 -7.09
C PRO A 175 -16.39 -3.88 -5.64
N LEU A 176 -16.04 -2.77 -4.99
CA LEU A 176 -16.63 -2.39 -3.70
C LEU A 176 -18.03 -1.80 -3.92
N ARG A 177 -18.91 -1.98 -2.93
CA ARG A 177 -20.21 -1.28 -2.88
C ARG A 177 -19.99 0.21 -2.57
N GLY A 178 -20.94 1.07 -2.95
CA GLY A 178 -20.89 2.51 -2.64
C GLY A 178 -20.31 3.40 -3.74
N GLY A 179 -19.87 2.83 -4.86
CA GLY A 179 -19.49 3.59 -6.06
C GLY A 179 -18.01 3.45 -6.39
N ARG A 180 -17.46 4.48 -7.05
CA ARG A 180 -16.09 4.44 -7.60
C ARG A 180 -15.32 5.67 -7.14
N LEU A 181 -14.05 5.46 -6.82
CA LEU A 181 -13.09 6.54 -6.58
C LEU A 181 -12.66 7.15 -7.90
N GLY A 182 -12.42 8.46 -7.92
CA GLY A 182 -11.96 9.18 -9.09
C GLY A 182 -11.24 10.49 -8.77
N SER A 183 -10.69 11.11 -9.81
CA SER A 183 -10.08 12.44 -9.79
C SER A 183 -10.13 13.02 -11.21
N ALA A 184 -9.82 14.32 -11.35
CA ALA A 184 -9.77 14.97 -12.66
C ALA A 184 -8.66 14.39 -13.54
N ASP A 185 -7.46 14.16 -12.99
CA ASP A 185 -6.28 13.96 -13.82
C ASP A 185 -5.62 12.59 -13.72
N ASP A 186 -5.95 11.74 -12.72
CA ASP A 186 -5.52 10.34 -12.58
C ASP A 186 -5.72 9.90 -11.11
N ALA A 187 -6.61 8.95 -10.84
CA ALA A 187 -6.86 8.48 -9.48
C ALA A 187 -5.99 7.28 -9.14
N SER A 188 -5.57 7.16 -7.88
CA SER A 188 -4.89 5.98 -7.40
C SER A 188 -5.17 5.73 -5.93
N VAL A 189 -5.29 4.45 -5.57
CA VAL A 189 -5.18 4.02 -4.17
C VAL A 189 -3.73 3.62 -3.94
N ASN A 190 -3.07 4.29 -3.00
CA ASN A 190 -1.66 4.09 -2.70
C ASN A 190 -1.46 3.26 -1.43
N ALA A 191 -2.42 3.31 -0.50
CA ALA A 191 -2.35 2.61 0.78
C ALA A 191 -3.72 2.05 1.18
N LEU A 192 -3.70 0.89 1.83
CA LEU A 192 -4.88 0.20 2.38
C LEU A 192 -4.50 -0.36 3.75
N ALA A 193 -5.37 -0.20 4.75
CA ALA A 193 -5.19 -0.84 6.04
C ALA A 193 -6.53 -1.09 6.74
N PHE A 194 -6.59 -2.13 7.56
CA PHE A 194 -7.73 -2.32 8.45
C PHE A 194 -7.56 -1.50 9.73
N CYS A 195 -8.59 -0.75 10.11
CA CYS A 195 -8.75 -0.09 11.40
C CYS A 195 -9.92 -0.79 12.10
N ASP A 196 -9.63 -1.75 12.99
CA ASP A 196 -10.60 -2.76 13.42
C ASP A 196 -11.28 -3.43 12.21
N ASP A 197 -12.60 -3.28 12.06
CA ASP A 197 -13.39 -3.85 10.97
C ASP A 197 -13.43 -3.02 9.70
N GLN A 198 -13.13 -1.74 9.83
CA GLN A 198 -13.16 -0.77 8.75
C GLN A 198 -11.93 -0.89 7.87
N LEU A 199 -12.11 -0.88 6.56
CA LEU A 199 -11.00 -0.71 5.63
C LEU A 199 -10.77 0.79 5.39
N LEU A 200 -9.61 1.29 5.81
CA LEU A 200 -9.12 2.62 5.48
C LEU A 200 -8.46 2.59 4.09
N ILE A 201 -8.89 3.51 3.22
CA ILE A 201 -8.48 3.61 1.82
C ILE A 201 -7.86 4.98 1.58
N LEU A 202 -6.59 4.97 1.15
CA LEU A 202 -5.76 6.17 1.07
C LEU A 202 -5.11 6.28 -0.30
N GLY A 203 -4.94 7.49 -0.81
CA GLY A 203 -4.27 7.67 -2.08
C GLY A 203 -4.34 9.08 -2.65
N ARG A 204 -4.59 9.15 -3.95
CA ARG A 204 -4.85 10.39 -4.69
C ARG A 204 -6.18 10.24 -5.42
N PHE A 205 -7.23 10.75 -4.81
CA PHE A 205 -8.56 10.82 -5.39
C PHE A 205 -9.31 12.01 -4.79
N GLY A 206 -10.24 12.57 -5.54
CA GLY A 206 -11.04 13.74 -5.11
C GLY A 206 -12.54 13.54 -5.31
N THR A 207 -12.96 12.42 -5.88
CA THR A 207 -14.38 12.11 -6.09
C THR A 207 -14.74 10.71 -5.62
N LEU A 208 -15.99 10.56 -5.18
CA LEU A 208 -16.63 9.28 -4.89
C LEU A 208 -17.99 9.27 -5.57
N ALA A 209 -18.27 8.21 -6.35
CA ALA A 209 -19.50 8.08 -7.13
C ALA A 209 -19.80 9.31 -8.02
N GLY A 210 -18.73 9.93 -8.57
CA GLY A 210 -18.82 11.12 -9.42
C GLY A 210 -19.02 12.45 -8.69
N LYS A 211 -19.13 12.44 -7.35
CA LYS A 211 -19.27 13.66 -6.54
C LYS A 211 -17.93 14.07 -5.94
N ALA A 212 -17.63 15.37 -5.96
CA ALA A 212 -16.46 15.92 -5.31
C ALA A 212 -16.52 15.67 -3.78
N LEU A 213 -15.37 15.29 -3.22
CA LEU A 213 -15.20 15.10 -1.79
C LEU A 213 -14.78 16.40 -1.13
N ALA A 214 -15.39 16.74 0.00
CA ALA A 214 -14.89 17.82 0.88
C ALA A 214 -13.55 17.44 1.53
N SER A 215 -13.33 16.14 1.70
CA SER A 215 -12.14 15.53 2.28
C SER A 215 -11.56 14.55 1.27
N PRO A 216 -10.67 15.01 0.36
CA PRO A 216 -10.11 14.14 -0.67
C PRO A 216 -9.19 13.08 -0.05
N ASN A 217 -8.73 12.14 -0.87
CA ASN A 217 -7.69 11.11 -0.61
C ASN A 217 -7.88 10.16 0.57
N VAL A 218 -8.94 10.30 1.37
CA VAL A 218 -9.25 9.40 2.48
C VAL A 218 -10.70 8.92 2.36
N ALA A 219 -10.87 7.61 2.25
CA ALA A 219 -12.15 6.95 2.22
C ALA A 219 -12.13 5.75 3.17
N VAL A 220 -13.30 5.32 3.59
CA VAL A 220 -13.49 4.13 4.40
C VAL A 220 -14.45 3.19 3.70
N TYR A 221 -14.30 1.89 3.97
CA TYR A 221 -15.21 0.87 3.47
C TYR A 221 -15.63 -0.08 4.58
N GLU A 222 -16.94 -0.26 4.68
CA GLU A 222 -17.57 -1.33 5.45
C GLU A 222 -18.40 -2.20 4.50
N PRO A 223 -18.43 -3.53 4.66
CA PRO A 223 -19.22 -4.41 3.80
C PRO A 223 -20.70 -4.03 3.69
N ASP A 224 -21.30 -3.62 4.82
CA ASP A 224 -22.73 -3.32 4.91
C ASP A 224 -23.06 -1.88 4.50
N ALA A 225 -22.19 -0.91 4.81
CA ALA A 225 -22.42 0.50 4.48
C ALA A 225 -21.90 0.88 3.07
N GLY A 226 -20.91 0.16 2.56
CA GLY A 226 -20.20 0.51 1.33
C GLY A 226 -19.10 1.54 1.53
N LEU A 227 -18.57 2.04 0.40
CA LEU A 227 -17.58 3.11 0.35
C LEU A 227 -18.20 4.43 0.82
N ALA A 228 -17.49 5.13 1.70
CA ALA A 228 -17.84 6.46 2.16
C ALA A 228 -16.58 7.35 2.29
N PRO A 229 -16.72 8.68 2.20
CA PRO A 229 -15.65 9.60 2.60
C PRO A 229 -15.37 9.43 4.09
N ASP A 230 -14.11 9.57 4.51
CA ASP A 230 -13.77 9.55 5.93
C ASP A 230 -14.26 10.83 6.61
N ALA A 231 -15.06 10.68 7.66
CA ALA A 231 -15.58 11.79 8.44
C ALA A 231 -14.47 12.58 9.17
N ALA A 232 -13.31 11.96 9.37
CA ALA A 232 -12.15 12.57 10.00
C ALA A 232 -11.45 13.65 9.16
N GLY A 233 -11.79 13.72 7.88
CA GLY A 233 -11.12 14.60 6.96
C GLY A 233 -10.11 13.92 6.04
N GLY A 234 -9.38 14.75 5.30
CA GLY A 234 -8.35 14.35 4.35
C GLY A 234 -7.26 15.41 4.25
N PHE A 235 -6.50 15.38 3.17
CA PHE A 235 -5.27 16.15 3.06
C PHE A 235 -5.22 16.99 1.77
N VAL A 236 -4.67 18.20 1.85
CA VAL A 236 -4.54 19.12 0.71
C VAL A 236 -3.17 19.76 0.67
N PHE A 237 -2.81 20.27 -0.50
CA PHE A 237 -1.71 21.22 -0.63
C PHE A 237 -2.14 22.61 -0.13
N ALA A 238 -1.17 23.51 0.06
CA ALA A 238 -1.43 24.91 0.44
C ALA A 238 -2.35 25.64 -0.57
N SER A 239 -2.39 25.18 -1.83
CA SER A 239 -3.32 25.66 -2.85
C SER A 239 -4.78 25.21 -2.68
N GLY A 240 -5.05 24.30 -1.74
CA GLY A 240 -6.36 23.64 -1.57
C GLY A 240 -6.59 22.46 -2.52
N ALA A 241 -5.66 22.17 -3.43
CA ALA A 241 -5.77 21.03 -4.33
C ALA A 241 -5.65 19.70 -3.56
N PRO A 242 -6.37 18.63 -3.99
CA PRO A 242 -6.22 17.29 -3.44
C PRO A 242 -4.76 16.83 -3.42
N ALA A 243 -4.29 16.46 -2.24
CA ALA A 243 -2.95 15.93 -2.05
C ALA A 243 -2.90 14.41 -2.21
N ALA A 244 -1.72 13.81 -1.96
CA ALA A 244 -1.52 12.37 -2.00
C ALA A 244 -1.12 11.83 -0.62
N VAL A 245 -1.85 10.80 -0.17
CA VAL A 245 -1.44 9.97 0.96
C VAL A 245 -0.86 8.68 0.40
N ASP A 246 0.39 8.39 0.74
CA ASP A 246 1.18 7.34 0.08
C ASP A 246 1.37 6.11 0.95
N ALA A 247 1.43 6.27 2.27
CA ALA A 247 1.70 5.19 3.21
C ALA A 247 0.76 5.22 4.41
N VAL A 248 0.58 4.05 5.01
CA VAL A 248 -0.23 3.85 6.22
C VAL A 248 0.42 2.84 7.12
N ALA A 249 0.36 3.08 8.43
CA ALA A 249 0.63 2.08 9.45
C ALA A 249 -0.45 2.15 10.53
N VAL A 250 -0.82 1.01 11.10
CA VAL A 250 -1.89 0.93 12.11
C VAL A 250 -1.35 0.29 13.38
N ASP A 251 -1.52 1.00 14.50
CA ASP A 251 -1.39 0.43 15.82
C ASP A 251 -2.78 -0.05 16.29
N GLN A 252 -3.03 -1.34 16.08
CA GLN A 252 -4.28 -1.98 16.51
C GLN A 252 -4.44 -2.01 18.03
N ALA A 253 -3.35 -2.00 18.81
CA ALA A 253 -3.45 -2.05 20.26
C ALA A 253 -3.88 -0.67 20.80
N ALA A 254 -3.24 0.40 20.32
CA ALA A 254 -3.58 1.76 20.70
C ALA A 254 -4.85 2.30 20.02
N GLY A 255 -5.27 1.68 18.90
CA GLY A 255 -6.41 2.16 18.13
C GLY A 255 -6.08 3.43 17.33
N VAL A 256 -4.87 3.52 16.77
CA VAL A 256 -4.38 4.69 16.03
C VAL A 256 -3.89 4.30 14.63
N ALA A 257 -4.33 5.05 13.62
CA ALA A 257 -3.79 4.98 12.26
C ALA A 257 -2.83 6.15 12.02
N TYR A 258 -1.68 5.86 11.42
CA TYR A 258 -0.70 6.84 10.97
C TYR A 258 -0.65 6.84 9.46
N VAL A 259 -0.55 8.02 8.87
CA VAL A 259 -0.43 8.21 7.44
C VAL A 259 0.72 9.12 7.12
N ALA A 260 1.32 8.89 5.95
CA ALA A 260 2.34 9.76 5.42
C ALA A 260 2.17 9.94 3.91
N GLY A 261 2.65 11.06 3.42
CA GLY A 261 2.60 11.40 2.00
C GLY A 261 3.09 12.81 1.76
N ARG A 262 2.65 13.38 0.65
CA ARG A 262 2.94 14.77 0.29
C ARG A 262 1.66 15.60 0.37
N TYR A 263 1.55 16.38 1.43
CA TYR A 263 0.46 17.31 1.72
C TYR A 263 0.98 18.42 2.64
N ASP A 264 0.26 19.53 2.71
CA ASP A 264 0.64 20.70 3.52
C ASP A 264 -0.38 21.01 4.63
N ALA A 265 -1.60 20.48 4.53
CA ALA A 265 -2.66 20.73 5.50
C ALA A 265 -3.68 19.59 5.62
N ILE A 266 -4.31 19.51 6.79
CA ILE A 266 -5.46 18.66 7.09
C ILE A 266 -6.76 19.45 6.85
N VAL A 267 -7.74 18.82 6.20
CA VAL A 267 -9.08 19.38 5.99
C VAL A 267 -10.15 18.44 6.57
N PRO A 268 -11.21 18.96 7.22
CA PRO A 268 -11.50 20.38 7.42
C PRO A 268 -10.59 21.04 8.47
N GLY A 269 -10.50 22.38 8.43
CA GLY A 269 -9.79 23.18 9.44
C GLY A 269 -8.48 23.82 8.98
N GLY A 270 -7.87 23.32 7.89
CA GLY A 270 -6.65 23.92 7.32
C GLY A 270 -5.45 23.87 8.26
N LEU A 271 -5.41 22.91 9.19
CA LEU A 271 -4.32 22.75 10.13
C LEU A 271 -3.04 22.38 9.36
N PRO A 272 -1.94 23.15 9.48
CA PRO A 272 -0.69 22.82 8.82
C PRO A 272 -0.21 21.43 9.22
N CYS A 273 0.11 20.61 8.22
CA CYS A 273 0.73 19.33 8.45
C CYS A 273 1.53 18.90 7.23
N ALA A 274 2.80 18.57 7.44
CA ALA A 274 3.62 17.94 6.42
C ALA A 274 4.20 16.64 6.99
N GLY A 275 4.38 15.64 6.12
CA GLY A 275 5.02 14.40 6.49
C GLY A 275 4.05 13.37 7.07
N VAL A 276 3.79 13.41 8.38
CA VAL A 276 3.07 12.34 9.10
C VAL A 276 1.91 12.88 9.92
N ALA A 277 0.73 12.27 9.75
CA ALA A 277 -0.46 12.53 10.53
C ALA A 277 -0.97 11.26 11.22
N ALA A 278 -1.70 11.42 12.32
CA ALA A 278 -2.29 10.32 13.08
C ALA A 278 -3.77 10.57 13.36
N LYS A 279 -4.56 9.50 13.42
CA LYS A 279 -5.98 9.54 13.78
C LYS A 279 -6.32 8.36 14.72
N PRO A 280 -6.89 8.62 15.90
CA PRO A 280 -7.50 7.55 16.69
C PRO A 280 -8.76 7.04 15.99
N PHE A 281 -8.95 5.73 15.87
CA PHE A 281 -10.11 5.13 15.19
C PHE A 281 -11.11 4.46 16.14
N ARG A 282 -10.90 4.54 17.46
CA ARG A 282 -11.83 4.04 18.49
C ARG A 282 -12.49 5.11 19.38
N GLU A 283 -12.05 6.37 19.27
CA GLU A 283 -12.56 7.49 20.07
C GLU A 283 -13.54 8.38 19.29
N ALA A 284 -14.74 8.64 19.81
CA ALA A 284 -15.71 9.53 19.17
C ALA A 284 -15.08 10.91 18.81
N GLY A 285 -15.32 11.38 17.58
CA GLY A 285 -14.70 12.62 17.07
C GLY A 285 -13.33 12.43 16.41
N HIS A 286 -13.03 11.22 15.93
CA HIS A 286 -11.83 10.82 15.17
C HIS A 286 -11.38 11.89 14.16
N ALA A 287 -10.43 12.74 14.52
CA ALA A 287 -9.86 13.75 13.63
C ALA A 287 -8.37 13.47 13.40
N TRP A 288 -7.89 13.76 12.19
CA TRP A 288 -6.47 13.73 11.89
C TRP A 288 -5.73 14.82 12.69
N ARG A 289 -4.55 14.48 13.18
CA ARG A 289 -3.63 15.40 13.85
C ARG A 289 -2.24 15.26 13.24
N CYS A 290 -1.54 16.37 13.08
CA CYS A 290 -0.15 16.30 12.68
C CYS A 290 0.71 15.76 13.82
N VAL A 291 1.62 14.83 13.51
CA VAL A 291 2.58 14.28 14.49
C VAL A 291 4.02 14.55 14.09
N ALA A 292 4.27 14.93 12.84
CA ALA A 292 5.56 15.42 12.39
C ALA A 292 5.63 16.95 12.46
N ASP A 293 6.84 17.47 12.63
CA ASP A 293 7.12 18.88 12.39
C ASP A 293 6.86 19.18 10.89
N PRO A 294 6.09 20.23 10.55
CA PRO A 294 5.83 20.63 9.17
C PRO A 294 7.09 20.90 8.33
N ALA A 295 8.26 21.10 8.95
CA ALA A 295 9.53 21.19 8.23
C ALA A 295 9.98 19.86 7.61
N PHE A 296 9.28 18.74 7.87
CA PHE A 296 9.61 17.41 7.39
C PHE A 296 8.58 16.90 6.38
N ALA A 297 9.00 16.81 5.13
CA ALA A 297 8.16 16.31 4.02
C ALA A 297 8.88 15.23 3.19
N PHE A 298 8.09 14.34 2.60
CA PHE A 298 8.53 13.30 1.67
C PHE A 298 8.13 13.64 0.22
N GLU A 299 8.91 13.15 -0.74
CA GLU A 299 8.51 13.15 -2.15
C GLU A 299 7.31 12.21 -2.39
N PRO A 300 6.41 12.51 -3.35
CA PRO A 300 5.26 11.67 -3.64
C PRO A 300 5.64 10.22 -3.95
N GLY A 301 4.93 9.27 -3.34
CA GLY A 301 5.10 7.84 -3.58
C GLY A 301 6.46 7.29 -3.15
N SER A 302 7.20 8.00 -2.30
CA SER A 302 8.53 7.59 -1.83
C SER A 302 8.57 7.13 -0.37
N VAL A 303 7.51 7.41 0.40
CA VAL A 303 7.45 7.11 1.83
C VAL A 303 6.80 5.77 2.09
N GLU A 304 7.35 5.05 3.07
CA GLU A 304 6.79 3.85 3.68
C GLU A 304 6.70 4.06 5.20
N LEU A 305 5.66 3.48 5.81
CA LEU A 305 5.46 3.50 7.26
C LEU A 305 5.52 2.08 7.80
N LEU A 306 6.21 1.89 8.92
CA LEU A 306 6.26 0.62 9.65
C LEU A 306 6.03 0.88 11.13
N HIS A 307 4.98 0.28 11.68
CA HIS A 307 4.76 0.25 13.13
C HIS A 307 5.37 -1.02 13.72
N ALA A 308 6.26 -0.87 14.71
CA ALA A 308 6.90 -1.99 15.38
C ALA A 308 7.08 -1.70 16.88
N GLY A 309 6.39 -2.47 17.71
CA GLY A 309 6.38 -2.26 19.17
C GLY A 309 5.76 -0.92 19.53
N ALA A 310 6.51 -0.06 20.21
CA ALA A 310 6.09 1.29 20.62
C ALA A 310 6.63 2.40 19.70
N ARG A 311 7.09 2.06 18.50
CA ARG A 311 7.73 2.99 17.56
C ARG A 311 7.07 2.93 16.20
N LEU A 312 6.91 4.11 15.62
CA LEU A 312 6.58 4.29 14.22
C LEU A 312 7.85 4.70 13.48
N PHE A 313 8.18 3.96 12.43
CA PHE A 313 9.26 4.26 11.51
C PHE A 313 8.67 4.83 10.23
N ALA A 314 9.19 5.95 9.77
CA ALA A 314 8.92 6.50 8.46
C ALA A 314 10.21 6.58 7.66
N ALA A 315 10.22 6.06 6.45
CA ALA A 315 11.39 6.09 5.59
C ALA A 315 10.99 6.46 4.16
N GLY A 316 11.76 7.33 3.51
CA GLY A 316 11.47 7.72 2.14
C GLY A 316 12.43 8.79 1.60
N ALA A 317 12.14 9.27 0.39
CA ALA A 317 12.90 10.37 -0.19
C ALA A 317 12.43 11.70 0.41
N ALA A 318 13.35 12.50 0.94
CA ALA A 318 13.04 13.82 1.47
C ALA A 318 12.69 14.79 0.35
N ALA A 319 11.62 15.58 0.53
CA ALA A 319 11.26 16.63 -0.40
C ALA A 319 12.36 17.71 -0.50
N ILE A 320 12.53 18.34 -1.67
CA ILE A 320 13.60 19.34 -1.90
C ILE A 320 13.62 20.48 -0.86
N ASN A 321 12.44 20.92 -0.40
CA ASN A 321 12.26 21.97 0.60
C ASN A 321 12.15 21.44 2.04
N SER A 322 12.31 20.13 2.24
CA SER A 322 12.29 19.50 3.57
C SER A 322 13.62 19.74 4.27
N SER A 323 13.56 20.02 5.56
CA SER A 323 14.75 20.09 6.43
C SER A 323 15.52 18.77 6.50
N TRP A 324 14.88 17.62 6.18
CA TRP A 324 15.57 16.34 6.00
C TRP A 324 16.52 16.31 4.79
N ALA A 325 16.20 17.02 3.72
CA ALA A 325 17.05 17.06 2.52
C ALA A 325 18.40 17.75 2.83
N ALA A 326 18.39 18.75 3.72
CA ALA A 326 19.61 19.42 4.17
C ALA A 326 20.53 18.50 5.01
N GLN A 327 19.97 17.46 5.63
CA GLN A 327 20.70 16.56 6.52
C GLN A 327 21.21 15.28 5.84
N SER A 328 20.78 15.00 4.60
CA SER A 328 21.15 13.78 3.87
C SER A 328 21.63 14.08 2.44
N PRO A 329 22.90 13.80 2.09
CA PRO A 329 23.42 14.01 0.72
C PRO A 329 22.69 13.17 -0.35
N ARG A 330 22.06 12.05 0.05
CA ARG A 330 21.28 11.16 -0.84
C ARG A 330 19.77 11.43 -0.82
N ARG A 331 19.32 12.46 -0.09
CA ARG A 331 17.90 12.77 0.16
C ARG A 331 17.07 11.56 0.66
N VAL A 332 17.66 10.68 1.46
CA VAL A 332 16.92 9.61 2.16
C VAL A 332 16.70 10.06 3.59
N ALA A 333 15.44 10.04 4.04
CA ALA A 333 15.05 10.34 5.40
C ALA A 333 14.57 9.08 6.11
N VAL A 334 15.00 8.91 7.36
CA VAL A 334 14.44 7.93 8.30
C VAL A 334 14.09 8.67 9.58
N ALA A 335 12.82 8.64 9.96
CA ALA A 335 12.32 9.25 11.18
C ALA A 335 11.71 8.19 12.09
N VAL A 336 11.93 8.34 13.39
CA VAL A 336 11.34 7.50 14.43
C VAL A 336 10.44 8.38 15.28
N PHE A 337 9.16 8.05 15.31
CA PHE A 337 8.18 8.72 16.16
C PHE A 337 7.88 7.81 17.34
N ALA A 338 7.77 8.40 18.53
CA ALA A 338 7.18 7.71 19.67
C ALA A 338 5.71 7.44 19.33
N ALA A 339 5.28 6.17 19.40
CA ALA A 339 3.86 5.89 19.36
C ALA A 339 3.22 6.58 20.58
N PRO A 340 2.16 7.40 20.44
CA PRO A 340 1.41 7.93 21.56
C PRO A 340 1.15 6.85 22.61
N PRO A 341 1.34 7.14 23.91
CA PRO A 341 1.16 6.15 24.95
C PRO A 341 -0.26 5.58 24.86
N SER A 342 -0.37 4.25 24.77
CA SER A 342 -1.63 3.57 25.07
C SER A 342 -2.04 4.04 26.46
N ARG A 343 -3.24 4.62 26.59
CA ARG A 343 -3.72 5.11 27.89
C ARG A 343 -3.73 3.93 28.86
N ARG A 344 -2.67 3.80 29.67
CA ARG A 344 -2.80 3.15 30.98
C ARG A 344 -3.87 3.96 31.71
N ARG A 345 -4.96 3.28 32.06
CA ARG A 345 -5.99 3.80 32.96
C ARG A 345 -5.29 4.46 34.14
N LEU A 346 -5.36 5.78 34.21
CA LEU A 346 -5.19 6.50 35.46
C LEU A 346 -6.44 6.17 36.27
N ARG A 347 -6.27 5.28 37.25
CA ARG A 347 -7.10 5.31 38.46
C ARG A 347 -6.51 6.37 39.38
#